data_AF-A0A1Q7PCB6-F1
#
_entry.id   AF-A0A1Q7PCB6-F1
#
_cell.length_a   1.000
_cell.length_b   1.000
_cell.length_c   1.000
_cell.angle_alpha   90.00
_cell.angle_beta   90.00
_cell.angle_gamma   90.00
#
_symmetry.space_group_name_H-M   'P 1'
#
loop_
_entity.id
_entity.type
_entity.pdbx_description
1 polymer ?
#
loop_
_entity_poly.entity_id
_entity_poly.type
_entity_poly.pdbx_seq_one_letter_code
_entity_poly.pdbx_strand_id
1 'polypeptide(L)'
;MRLWGQRPIIAGIVLGMALGSLGLFGSSLSHAAITARITPAGDGIELEYVGEDGKSVKELIPLHKKGSARYFSTGIGMEERTAQYPRFPLKLVFVAGAKAYVTQVAVTIKATKKDMRVRIPGDQVTGPWLFVDLPAGTYDISVARRDRAEIKQRVAVIPGRTKVAYFRWKE
;
A
#
# COMPACT_ATOMS: atom_id res chain seq x y z
N MET A 1 -73.23 -29.51 -20.19
CA MET A 1 -73.38 -30.92 -19.73
C MET A 1 -71.98 -31.44 -19.44
N ARG A 2 -71.68 -31.78 -18.17
CA ARG A 2 -71.47 -33.16 -17.67
C ARG A 2 -70.34 -33.87 -18.42
N LEU A 3 -69.34 -34.53 -17.84
CA LEU A 3 -69.01 -35.00 -16.50
C LEU A 3 -67.57 -35.58 -16.61
N TRP A 4 -66.79 -35.59 -15.52
CA TRP A 4 -66.12 -36.79 -14.96
C TRP A 4 -65.48 -37.76 -15.98
N GLY A 5 -64.15 -37.86 -16.15
CA GLY A 5 -63.17 -38.31 -15.15
C GLY A 5 -62.91 -39.83 -15.32
N GLN A 6 -61.64 -40.25 -15.52
CA GLN A 6 -61.01 -41.53 -15.07
C GLN A 6 -59.54 -41.61 -15.56
N ARG A 7 -58.64 -41.94 -14.63
CA ARG A 7 -57.19 -42.24 -14.76
C ARG A 7 -57.04 -43.74 -15.18
N PRO A 8 -55.92 -44.28 -15.75
CA PRO A 8 -54.66 -44.52 -14.98
C PRO A 8 -53.31 -44.64 -15.78
N ILE A 9 -52.23 -44.37 -15.03
CA ILE A 9 -50.91 -45.06 -14.94
C ILE A 9 -50.21 -45.57 -16.22
N ILE A 10 -49.05 -44.98 -16.54
CA ILE A 10 -47.86 -45.75 -16.99
C ILE A 10 -46.63 -45.23 -16.24
N ALA A 11 -46.00 -46.14 -15.50
CA ALA A 11 -44.71 -45.97 -14.86
C ALA A 11 -43.59 -45.94 -15.91
N GLY A 12 -42.69 -44.97 -15.82
CA GLY A 12 -41.47 -44.91 -16.60
C GLY A 12 -40.31 -44.52 -15.68
N ILE A 13 -39.64 -45.53 -15.13
CA ILE A 13 -38.33 -45.38 -14.48
C ILE A 13 -37.31 -45.14 -15.60
N VAL A 14 -36.66 -43.99 -15.61
CA VAL A 14 -35.42 -43.79 -16.37
C VAL A 14 -34.30 -43.50 -15.39
N LEU A 15 -33.52 -44.55 -15.17
CA LEU A 15 -32.19 -44.55 -14.58
C LEU A 15 -31.24 -43.81 -15.54
N GLY A 16 -30.83 -42.60 -15.19
CA GLY A 16 -29.84 -41.81 -15.91
C GLY A 16 -28.59 -41.63 -15.06
N MET A 17 -27.60 -42.49 -15.30
CA MET A 17 -26.27 -42.46 -14.71
C MET A 17 -25.34 -41.57 -15.57
N ALA A 18 -24.36 -40.95 -14.90
CA ALA A 18 -23.18 -40.26 -15.43
C ALA A 18 -23.32 -38.78 -15.84
N LEU A 19 -22.68 -37.89 -15.06
CA LEU A 19 -21.40 -37.29 -15.44
C LEU A 19 -20.84 -36.53 -14.23
N GLY A 20 -19.64 -36.94 -13.81
CA GLY A 20 -18.94 -36.36 -12.68
C GLY A 20 -18.72 -34.86 -12.87
N SER A 21 -19.26 -34.08 -11.94
CA SER A 21 -18.86 -32.71 -11.72
C SER A 21 -17.42 -32.72 -11.21
N LEU A 22 -16.45 -32.66 -12.14
CA LEU A 22 -15.13 -32.12 -11.82
C LEU A 22 -15.34 -30.66 -11.42
N GLY A 23 -15.56 -30.45 -10.12
CA GLY A 23 -15.40 -29.15 -9.50
C GLY A 23 -13.95 -28.76 -9.66
N LEU A 24 -13.65 -27.93 -10.66
CA LEU A 24 -12.48 -27.08 -10.67
C LEU A 24 -12.63 -26.12 -9.47
N PHE A 25 -12.22 -26.58 -8.30
CA PHE A 25 -11.90 -25.70 -7.19
C PHE A 25 -10.73 -24.84 -7.66
N GLY A 26 -11.05 -23.67 -8.18
CA GLY A 26 -10.09 -22.60 -8.34
C GLY A 26 -9.58 -22.27 -6.94
N SER A 27 -8.41 -22.82 -6.59
CA SER A 27 -7.65 -22.44 -5.42
C SER A 27 -7.26 -20.98 -5.60
N SER A 28 -8.17 -20.09 -5.21
CA SER A 28 -7.83 -18.72 -4.86
C SER A 28 -6.76 -18.83 -3.77
N LEU A 29 -5.50 -18.71 -4.17
CA LEU A 29 -4.40 -18.50 -3.24
C LEU A 29 -4.71 -17.16 -2.57
N SER A 30 -5.35 -17.22 -1.40
CA SER A 30 -5.41 -16.12 -0.47
C SER A 30 -3.97 -15.71 -0.18
N HIS A 31 -3.48 -14.68 -0.87
CA HIS A 31 -2.21 -14.06 -0.54
C HIS A 31 -2.36 -13.55 0.89
N ALA A 32 -1.71 -14.23 1.84
CA ALA A 32 -1.63 -13.76 3.20
C ALA A 32 -1.16 -12.30 3.19
N ALA A 33 -1.76 -11.45 4.02
CA ALA A 33 -1.44 -10.03 4.02
C ALA A 33 0.06 -9.84 4.34
N ILE A 34 0.81 -9.32 3.35
CA ILE A 34 2.22 -8.98 3.52
C ILE A 34 2.30 -7.97 4.66
N THR A 35 3.10 -8.26 5.68
CA THR A 35 3.23 -7.39 6.86
C THR A 35 4.66 -6.94 6.98
N ALA A 36 4.86 -5.63 7.04
CA ALA A 36 6.15 -5.03 7.26
C ALA A 36 6.35 -4.75 8.77
N ARG A 37 7.58 -4.91 9.27
CA ARG A 37 7.92 -4.70 10.68
C ARG A 37 9.18 -3.86 10.82
N ILE A 38 9.25 -3.04 11.87
CA ILE A 38 10.52 -2.38 12.21
C ILE A 38 11.49 -3.47 12.71
N THR A 39 12.72 -3.46 12.21
CA THR A 39 13.77 -4.40 12.66
C THR A 39 14.05 -4.24 14.15
N PRO A 40 14.51 -5.30 14.85
CA PRO A 40 14.89 -5.18 16.27
C PRO A 40 15.96 -4.10 16.53
N ALA A 41 16.86 -3.88 15.57
CA ALA A 41 17.87 -2.83 15.62
C ALA A 41 17.28 -1.41 15.44
N GLY A 42 16.07 -1.29 14.90
CA GLY A 42 15.37 -0.02 14.72
C GLY A 42 15.89 0.84 13.56
N ASP A 43 16.63 0.24 12.64
CA ASP A 43 17.31 0.86 11.50
C ASP A 43 16.76 0.40 10.13
N GLY A 44 15.73 -0.44 10.12
CA GLY A 44 15.10 -0.92 8.90
C GLY A 44 13.63 -1.31 9.06
N ILE A 45 12.97 -1.45 7.93
CA ILE A 45 11.67 -2.08 7.78
C ILE A 45 11.89 -3.39 7.04
N GLU A 46 11.58 -4.51 7.69
CA GLU A 46 11.62 -5.84 7.09
C GLU A 46 10.24 -6.17 6.50
N LEU A 47 10.22 -6.58 5.24
CA LEU A 47 9.06 -7.14 4.56
C LEU A 47 9.33 -8.62 4.31
N GLU A 48 8.37 -9.47 4.66
CA GLU A 48 8.41 -10.89 4.37
C GLU A 48 7.21 -11.26 3.49
N TYR A 49 7.47 -11.87 2.34
CA TYR A 49 6.46 -12.30 1.38
C TYR A 49 6.92 -13.53 0.62
N VAL A 50 6.00 -14.20 -0.08
CA VAL A 50 6.33 -15.34 -0.94
C VAL A 50 6.54 -14.82 -2.35
N GLY A 51 7.74 -15.02 -2.90
CA GLY A 51 8.07 -14.65 -4.27
C GLY A 51 7.34 -15.54 -5.29
N GLU A 52 7.41 -15.16 -6.57
CA GLU A 52 6.79 -15.92 -7.66
C GLU A 52 7.32 -17.36 -7.78
N ASP A 53 8.55 -17.61 -7.32
CA ASP A 53 9.17 -18.94 -7.27
C ASP A 53 8.73 -19.78 -6.06
N GLY A 54 7.77 -19.29 -5.28
CA GLY A 54 7.23 -19.95 -4.09
C GLY A 54 8.14 -19.88 -2.86
N LYS A 55 9.27 -19.16 -2.93
CA LYS A 55 10.19 -19.02 -1.80
C LYS A 55 9.85 -17.81 -0.94
N SER A 56 10.10 -17.91 0.36
CA SER A 56 10.06 -16.74 1.24
C SER A 56 11.18 -15.77 0.86
N VAL A 57 10.80 -14.54 0.58
CA VAL A 57 11.69 -13.41 0.33
C VAL A 57 11.61 -12.48 1.53
N LYS A 58 12.78 -12.07 2.01
CA LYS A 58 12.93 -11.01 3.01
C LYS A 58 13.58 -9.81 2.36
N GLU A 59 12.86 -8.70 2.34
CA GLU A 59 13.35 -7.43 1.84
C GLU A 59 13.59 -6.48 3.02
N LEU A 60 14.75 -5.81 3.01
CA LEU A 60 15.12 -4.83 4.03
C LEU A 60 15.11 -3.43 3.43
N ILE A 61 14.19 -2.59 3.90
CA ILE A 61 14.11 -1.18 3.53
C ILE A 61 14.79 -0.33 4.61
N PRO A 62 15.75 0.55 4.26
CA PRO A 62 16.42 1.41 5.23
C PRO A 62 15.45 2.34 5.97
N LEU A 63 15.54 2.38 7.30
CA LEU A 63 14.85 3.35 8.15
C LEU A 63 15.83 4.43 8.58
N HIS A 64 15.74 5.59 7.95
CA HIS A 64 16.60 6.72 8.23
C HIS A 64 16.11 7.52 9.44
N LYS A 65 17.03 8.22 10.10
CA LYS A 65 16.75 9.15 11.20
C LYS A 65 17.40 10.51 10.93
N LYS A 66 16.63 11.58 11.06
CA LYS A 66 17.13 12.96 11.03
C LYS A 66 16.45 13.81 12.09
N GLY A 67 17.24 14.31 13.04
CA GLY A 67 16.71 14.99 14.22
C GLY A 67 15.74 14.08 14.98
N SER A 68 14.53 14.58 15.21
CA SER A 68 13.45 13.82 15.86
C SER A 68 12.59 12.98 14.90
N ALA A 69 12.84 13.03 13.59
CA ALA A 69 12.05 12.30 12.60
C ALA A 69 12.73 11.00 12.17
N ARG A 70 11.94 9.95 11.97
CA ARG A 70 12.35 8.72 11.28
C ARG A 70 11.57 8.60 9.98
N TYR A 71 12.17 8.03 8.93
CA TYR A 71 11.49 7.88 7.66
C TYR A 71 12.08 6.76 6.82
N PHE A 72 11.26 6.19 5.95
CA PHE A 72 11.67 5.20 4.96
C PHE A 72 10.89 5.41 3.66
N SER A 73 11.49 5.02 2.55
CA SER A 73 10.90 5.13 1.22
C SER A 73 10.65 3.76 0.62
N THR A 74 9.51 3.59 -0.04
CA THR A 74 9.01 2.30 -0.54
C THR A 74 7.95 2.53 -1.63
N GLY A 75 7.29 1.46 -2.07
CA GLY A 75 6.20 1.44 -3.03
C GLY A 75 6.67 1.26 -4.47
N ILE A 76 7.84 0.65 -4.68
CA ILE A 76 8.33 0.34 -6.03
C ILE A 76 7.56 -0.87 -6.58
N GLY A 77 7.60 -1.99 -5.84
CA GLY A 77 6.93 -3.25 -6.16
C GLY A 77 5.46 -3.33 -5.74
N MET A 78 4.78 -4.41 -6.13
CA MET A 78 3.39 -4.65 -5.76
C MET A 78 3.28 -5.11 -4.30
N GLU A 79 4.25 -5.88 -3.86
CA GLU A 79 4.44 -6.44 -2.53
C GLU A 79 4.55 -5.29 -1.53
N GLU A 80 5.45 -4.34 -1.81
CA GLU A 80 5.58 -3.09 -1.06
C GLU A 80 4.28 -2.27 -1.02
N ARG A 81 3.48 -2.28 -2.08
CA ARG A 81 2.24 -1.48 -2.17
C ARG A 81 1.06 -2.12 -1.46
N THR A 82 1.05 -3.44 -1.35
CA THR A 82 0.01 -4.23 -0.69
C THR A 82 0.35 -4.55 0.77
N ALA A 83 1.62 -4.33 1.18
CA ALA A 83 2.07 -4.54 2.54
C ALA A 83 1.38 -3.63 3.57
N GLN A 84 1.14 -4.21 4.75
CA GLN A 84 0.71 -3.49 5.95
C GLN A 84 1.94 -3.00 6.70
N TYR A 85 2.12 -1.69 6.78
CA TYR A 85 3.27 -1.08 7.44
C TYR A 85 3.04 -0.78 8.92
N PRO A 86 4.12 -0.69 9.72
CA PRO A 86 4.07 -0.08 11.04
C PRO A 86 3.47 1.32 10.97
N ARG A 87 2.88 1.78 12.08
CA ARG A 87 2.19 3.06 12.09
C ARG A 87 3.16 4.23 12.01
N PHE A 88 3.18 4.87 10.84
CA PHE A 88 3.80 6.16 10.63
C PHE A 88 2.69 7.23 10.51
N PRO A 89 2.74 8.34 11.26
CA PRO A 89 1.70 9.38 11.25
C PRO A 89 1.53 10.10 9.91
N LEU A 90 2.55 10.07 9.03
CA LEU A 90 2.51 10.73 7.72
C LEU A 90 2.98 9.77 6.61
N LYS A 91 2.20 9.69 5.52
CA LYS A 91 2.57 9.05 4.26
C LYS A 91 2.50 10.08 3.14
N LEU A 92 3.60 10.32 2.45
CA LEU A 92 3.65 11.13 1.25
C LEU A 92 3.62 10.21 0.03
N VAL A 93 2.90 10.62 -1.00
CA VAL A 93 2.79 9.90 -2.28
C VAL A 93 3.13 10.86 -3.41
N PHE A 94 4.13 10.50 -4.20
CA PHE A 94 4.66 11.33 -5.28
C PHE A 94 4.19 10.81 -6.65
N VAL A 95 3.56 11.69 -7.43
CA VAL A 95 2.99 11.35 -8.73
C VAL A 95 3.31 12.45 -9.75
N ALA A 96 3.54 12.08 -11.00
CA ALA A 96 3.61 12.97 -12.15
C ALA A 96 2.56 12.56 -13.21
N GLY A 97 2.07 13.55 -13.96
CA GLY A 97 1.08 13.32 -15.01
C GLY A 97 -0.19 12.66 -14.49
N ALA A 98 -0.80 11.82 -15.32
CA ALA A 98 -2.05 11.14 -14.96
C ALA A 98 -1.88 10.12 -13.84
N LYS A 99 -0.82 9.28 -13.89
CA LYS A 99 -0.64 8.13 -12.97
C LYS A 99 0.82 7.68 -12.76
N ALA A 100 1.82 8.46 -13.17
CA ALA A 100 3.21 8.02 -13.04
C ALA A 100 3.72 8.24 -11.62
N TYR A 101 4.04 7.16 -10.91
CA TYR A 101 4.74 7.24 -9.61
C TYR A 101 6.19 7.69 -9.83
N VAL A 102 6.68 8.63 -9.02
CA VAL A 102 8.02 9.22 -9.19
C VAL A 102 8.89 9.07 -7.94
N THR A 103 10.19 8.92 -8.15
CA THR A 103 11.22 8.80 -7.10
C THR A 103 12.17 9.98 -7.15
N GLN A 104 13.26 9.96 -6.36
CA GLN A 104 14.28 11.00 -6.34
C GLN A 104 13.74 12.40 -5.99
N VAL A 105 12.76 12.44 -5.08
CA VAL A 105 12.11 13.67 -4.63
C VAL A 105 12.79 14.18 -3.37
N ALA A 106 13.37 15.38 -3.42
CA ALA A 106 13.87 16.03 -2.22
C ALA A 106 12.69 16.58 -1.40
N VAL A 107 12.65 16.30 -0.10
CA VAL A 107 11.55 16.69 0.78
C VAL A 107 12.06 17.57 1.92
N THR A 108 11.42 18.71 2.14
CA THR A 108 11.62 19.56 3.31
C THR A 108 10.33 19.62 4.10
N ILE A 109 10.41 19.31 5.40
CA ILE A 109 9.29 19.36 6.34
C ILE A 109 9.63 20.37 7.41
N LYS A 110 8.79 21.40 7.59
CA LYS A 110 8.94 22.42 8.62
C LYS A 110 7.71 22.46 9.50
N ALA A 111 7.89 22.35 10.82
CA ALA A 111 6.78 22.57 11.75
C ALA A 111 6.38 24.05 11.75
N THR A 112 5.07 24.32 11.82
CA THR A 112 4.58 25.71 11.81
C THR A 112 4.68 26.40 13.18
N LYS A 113 4.65 25.63 14.27
CA LYS A 113 4.65 26.13 15.66
C LYS A 113 5.89 25.75 16.48
N LYS A 114 6.79 24.95 15.92
CA LYS A 114 8.01 24.46 16.59
C LYS A 114 9.21 24.76 15.71
N ASP A 115 10.37 24.94 16.32
CA ASP A 115 11.63 25.01 15.57
C ASP A 115 12.10 23.61 15.17
N MET A 116 11.34 22.97 14.28
CA MET A 116 11.65 21.66 13.73
C MET A 116 11.68 21.75 12.22
N ARG A 117 12.83 21.39 11.63
CA ARG A 117 13.01 21.29 10.19
C ARG A 117 13.75 20.01 9.85
N VAL A 118 13.21 19.24 8.92
CA VAL A 118 13.81 18.00 8.42
C VAL A 118 14.00 18.13 6.92
N ARG A 119 15.20 17.81 6.43
CA ARG A 119 15.52 17.75 5.00
C ARG A 119 15.92 16.33 4.61
N ILE A 120 15.08 15.71 3.81
CA ILE A 120 15.26 14.37 3.25
C ILE A 120 15.79 14.56 1.82
N PRO A 121 17.02 14.13 1.54
CA PRO A 121 17.61 14.27 0.21
C PRO A 121 16.95 13.28 -0.76
N GLY A 122 16.91 13.63 -2.05
CA GLY A 122 16.16 12.85 -3.04
C GLY A 122 16.72 11.45 -3.27
N ASP A 123 18.02 11.26 -3.11
CA ASP A 123 18.69 9.95 -3.19
C ASP A 123 18.20 8.94 -2.12
N GLN A 124 17.63 9.42 -1.00
CA GLN A 124 17.00 8.60 0.03
C GLN A 124 15.50 8.37 -0.20
N VAL A 125 14.92 8.99 -1.23
CA VAL A 125 13.54 8.75 -1.67
C VAL A 125 13.59 7.84 -2.89
N THR A 126 13.87 6.57 -2.61
CA THR A 126 14.07 5.50 -3.59
C THR A 126 12.76 4.99 -4.20
N GLY A 127 11.63 5.17 -3.50
CA GLY A 127 10.29 4.80 -3.95
C GLY A 127 9.32 5.99 -3.96
N PRO A 128 8.13 5.82 -4.57
CA PRO A 128 7.15 6.89 -4.69
C PRO A 128 6.38 7.17 -3.41
N TRP A 129 6.50 6.30 -2.40
CA TRP A 129 5.93 6.50 -1.08
C TRP A 129 7.03 6.81 -0.08
N LEU A 130 6.76 7.78 0.78
CA LEU A 130 7.65 8.15 1.88
C LEU A 130 6.83 8.19 3.17
N PHE A 131 7.17 7.32 4.10
CA PHE A 131 6.56 7.30 5.42
C PHE A 131 7.45 8.09 6.37
N VAL A 132 6.84 8.98 7.16
CA VAL A 132 7.56 9.85 8.09
C VAL A 132 6.92 9.79 9.47
N ASP A 133 7.76 9.48 10.46
CA ASP A 133 7.41 9.48 11.87
C ASP A 133 7.61 10.89 12.43
N LEU A 134 6.51 11.56 12.74
CA LEU A 134 6.47 12.93 13.22
C LEU A 134 5.50 13.06 14.38
N PRO A 135 5.81 13.92 15.38
CA PRO A 135 4.83 14.29 16.39
C PRO A 135 3.56 14.88 15.78
N ALA A 136 2.45 14.85 16.51
CA ALA A 136 1.25 15.58 16.12
C ALA A 136 1.54 17.08 15.99
N GLY A 137 0.95 17.71 14.97
CA GLY A 137 1.24 19.09 14.63
C GLY A 137 0.82 19.46 13.21
N THR A 138 1.12 20.70 12.83
CA THR A 138 0.93 21.19 11.45
C THR A 138 2.30 21.45 10.84
N TYR A 139 2.47 21.00 9.60
CA TYR A 139 3.73 21.04 8.89
C TYR A 139 3.56 21.66 7.51
N ASP A 140 4.49 22.53 7.16
CA ASP A 140 4.69 22.98 5.78
C ASP A 140 5.67 22.02 5.11
N ILE A 141 5.17 21.31 4.11
CA ILE A 141 5.92 20.30 3.37
C ILE A 141 6.19 20.85 1.99
N SER A 142 7.46 20.88 1.60
CA SER A 142 7.89 21.27 0.26
C SER A 142 8.63 20.11 -0.39
N VAL A 143 8.28 19.81 -1.64
CA VAL A 143 8.85 18.70 -2.39
C VAL A 143 9.39 19.21 -3.73
N ALA A 144 10.60 18.80 -4.08
CA ALA A 144 11.29 19.26 -5.27
C ALA A 144 11.84 18.06 -6.06
N ARG A 145 11.71 18.15 -7.39
CA ARG A 145 12.38 17.27 -8.36
C ARG A 145 13.33 18.14 -9.19
N ARG A 146 14.43 17.56 -9.67
CA ARG A 146 15.52 18.28 -10.35
C ARG A 146 15.03 19.25 -11.43
N ASP A 147 14.03 18.83 -12.21
CA ASP A 147 13.60 19.54 -13.43
C ASP A 147 12.13 20.00 -13.39
N ARG A 148 11.58 20.18 -12.17
CA ARG A 148 10.19 20.59 -11.99
C ARG A 148 10.06 21.62 -10.86
N ALA A 149 9.01 22.44 -10.96
CA ALA A 149 8.66 23.38 -9.91
C ALA A 149 8.45 22.67 -8.56
N GLU A 150 8.88 23.33 -7.49
CA GLU A 150 8.64 22.89 -6.12
C GLU A 150 7.12 22.93 -5.82
N ILE A 151 6.60 21.86 -5.21
CA ILE A 151 5.21 21.82 -4.73
C ILE A 151 5.24 22.01 -3.22
N LYS A 152 4.35 22.88 -2.71
CA LYS A 152 4.19 23.13 -1.28
C LYS A 152 2.80 22.76 -0.82
N GLN A 153 2.70 22.09 0.31
CA GLN A 153 1.44 21.76 0.95
C GLN A 153 1.56 21.86 2.47
N ARG A 154 0.53 22.43 3.10
CA ARG A 154 0.35 22.38 4.55
C ARG A 154 -0.41 21.12 4.93
N VAL A 155 0.11 20.35 5.89
CA VAL A 155 -0.45 19.07 6.33
C VAL A 155 -0.58 19.04 7.84
N ALA A 156 -1.76 18.66 8.33
CA ALA A 156 -2.01 18.38 9.75
C ALA A 156 -1.83 16.89 10.05
N VAL A 157 -0.97 16.58 11.01
CA VAL A 157 -0.75 15.24 11.56
C VAL A 157 -1.45 15.17 12.91
N ILE A 158 -2.36 14.20 13.04
CA ILE A 158 -3.22 14.01 14.21
C ILE A 158 -2.81 12.71 14.92
N PRO A 159 -2.79 12.67 16.27
CA PRO A 159 -2.47 11.45 17.01
C PRO A 159 -3.31 10.26 16.58
N GLY A 160 -2.68 9.08 16.52
CA GLY A 160 -3.40 7.84 16.27
C GLY A 160 -4.03 7.74 14.88
N ARG A 161 -3.58 8.53 13.88
CA ARG A 161 -4.00 8.45 12.46
C ARG A 161 -2.79 8.55 11.54
N THR A 162 -2.83 7.86 10.40
CA THR A 162 -1.88 8.09 9.30
C THR A 162 -2.49 9.08 8.32
N LYS A 163 -1.90 10.25 8.21
CA LYS A 163 -2.27 11.24 7.20
C LYS A 163 -1.58 10.90 5.88
N VAL A 164 -2.36 10.74 4.81
CA VAL A 164 -1.83 10.61 3.46
C VAL A 164 -1.88 11.97 2.76
N ALA A 165 -0.78 12.38 2.13
CA ALA A 165 -0.70 13.58 1.30
C ALA A 165 -0.12 13.23 -0.07
N TYR A 166 -0.76 13.71 -1.13
CA TYR A 166 -0.36 13.46 -2.51
C TYR A 166 0.26 14.72 -3.10
N PHE A 167 1.46 14.58 -3.65
CA PHE A 167 2.14 15.63 -4.39
C PHE A 167 2.15 15.27 -5.86
N ARG A 168 1.50 16.11 -6.68
CA ARG A 168 1.25 15.83 -8.10
C ARG A 168 1.88 16.91 -8.98
N TRP A 169 2.86 16.53 -9.79
CA TRP A 169 3.38 17.41 -10.85
C TRP A 169 2.52 17.30 -12.10
N LYS A 170 2.17 18.45 -12.69
CA LYS A 170 1.62 18.49 -14.04
C LYS A 170 2.73 18.15 -15.04
N GLU A 171 2.34 17.48 -16.12
CA GLU A 171 3.19 17.33 -17.31
C GLU A 171 3.09 18.56 -18.20
#